data_AF-A0A3E0Q8J4-F1
#
_entry.id   AF-A0A3E0Q8J4-F1
#
_cell.length_a   1.000
_cell.length_b   1.000
_cell.length_c   1.000
_cell.angle_alpha   90.00
_cell.angle_beta   90.00
_cell.angle_gamma   90.00
#
_symmetry.space_group_name_H-M   'P 1'
#
loop_
_entity.id
_entity.type
_entity.pdbx_description
1 polymer ?
#
loop_
_entity_poly.entity_id
_entity_poly.type
_entity_poly.pdbx_seq_one_letter_code
_entity_poly.pdbx_strand_id
1 'polypeptide(L)'
;MDEAIPHADHDTRSNRIDAMKSKDRNSSPQNATLSPSQENALAALLAGSTVSDAGDAAGVDRTTVHRWMREDDDFRAELNCRRNELRAVQQDRLTRLCDKAVTCVESALDAGDARTALALLKGLAILDAPKIGPESADELRLERSEARQSQFLRGVGLRMRQDEPEDETTTPR
;
A
#
# COMPACT_ATOMS: atom_id res chain seq x y z
N MET A 1 43.72 39.04 38.52
CA MET A 1 44.06 38.37 37.25
C MET A 1 44.40 36.95 37.66
N ASP A 2 43.43 36.05 37.78
CA ASP A 2 42.66 35.53 36.66
C ASP A 2 41.27 35.07 37.11
N GLU A 3 40.31 35.23 36.20
CA GLU A 3 38.87 35.24 36.45
C GLU A 3 38.29 33.82 36.47
N ALA A 4 37.39 33.57 37.42
CA ALA A 4 36.58 32.36 37.45
C ALA A 4 35.60 32.37 36.27
N ILE A 5 35.75 31.44 35.33
CA ILE A 5 34.71 31.12 34.33
C ILE A 5 34.12 29.75 34.70
N PRO A 6 32.85 29.69 35.14
CA PRO A 6 32.14 28.43 35.28
C PRO A 6 31.73 27.97 33.88
N HIS A 7 32.29 26.85 33.42
CA HIS A 7 31.86 26.22 32.18
C HIS A 7 30.44 25.67 32.37
N ALA A 8 29.50 26.39 31.77
CA ALA A 8 28.08 26.11 31.75
C ALA A 8 27.74 24.71 31.22
N ASP A 9 26.65 24.18 31.77
CA ASP A 9 25.94 22.97 31.39
C ASP A 9 25.90 22.75 29.86
N HIS A 10 26.57 21.69 29.41
CA HIS A 10 26.35 21.14 28.07
C HIS A 10 25.02 20.38 28.05
N ASP A 11 23.96 21.17 27.86
CA ASP A 11 22.86 20.95 26.93
C ASP A 11 22.42 19.49 26.71
N THR A 12 21.46 19.12 27.55
CA THR A 12 20.35 18.15 27.49
C THR A 12 19.64 18.02 26.11
N ARG A 13 20.34 18.10 24.98
CA ARG A 13 19.72 18.04 23.63
C ARG A 13 19.76 16.68 22.94
N SER A 14 20.45 15.68 23.50
CA SER A 14 20.56 14.35 22.90
C SER A 14 19.71 13.30 23.61
N ASN A 15 18.43 13.59 23.84
CA ASN A 15 17.48 12.55 24.28
C ASN A 15 16.03 12.76 23.78
N ARG A 16 15.85 13.53 22.70
CA ARG A 16 14.52 13.90 22.17
C ARG A 16 14.13 13.14 20.89
N ILE A 17 14.93 12.17 20.44
CA ILE A 17 14.68 11.41 19.20
C ILE A 17 14.28 9.95 19.49
N ASP A 18 14.42 9.47 20.73
CA ASP A 18 14.04 8.09 21.12
C ASP A 18 12.61 7.96 21.68
N ALA A 19 11.84 9.04 21.72
CA ALA A 19 10.49 9.06 22.32
C ALA A 19 9.32 8.84 21.33
N MET A 20 9.59 8.41 20.08
CA MET A 20 8.53 8.36 19.04
C MET A 20 8.52 7.10 18.15
N LYS A 21 9.10 5.97 18.58
CA LYS A 21 9.08 4.74 17.77
C LYS A 21 9.00 3.43 18.55
N SER A 22 8.04 3.35 19.45
CA SER A 22 7.50 2.07 19.93
C SER A 22 6.08 2.27 20.43
N LYS A 23 5.24 2.87 19.58
CA LYS A 23 3.79 2.82 19.78
C LYS A 23 3.39 1.37 19.51
N ASP A 24 3.11 0.68 20.59
CA ASP A 24 2.60 -0.69 20.70
C ASP A 24 1.96 -1.19 19.40
N ARG A 25 2.71 -1.98 18.63
CA ARG A 25 2.17 -2.71 17.46
C ARG A 25 1.33 -3.92 17.87
N ASN A 26 1.05 -4.08 19.17
CA ASN A 26 0.37 -5.25 19.71
C ASN A 26 -0.66 -4.87 20.80
N SER A 27 -1.31 -3.72 20.67
CA SER A 27 -2.59 -3.50 21.34
C SER A 27 -3.69 -4.18 20.53
N SER A 28 -3.67 -5.51 20.48
CA SER A 28 -4.90 -6.25 20.23
C SER A 28 -5.92 -5.71 21.25
N PRO A 29 -7.11 -5.27 20.83
CA PRO A 29 -8.13 -4.82 21.78
C PRO A 29 -8.44 -6.00 22.71
N GLN A 30 -7.85 -5.99 23.90
CA GLN A 30 -8.08 -7.03 24.88
C GLN A 30 -9.47 -6.80 25.47
N ASN A 31 -10.38 -7.70 25.10
CA ASN A 31 -11.54 -8.15 25.85
C ASN A 31 -12.36 -7.04 26.52
N ALA A 32 -13.06 -6.23 25.73
CA ALA A 32 -14.40 -5.92 26.16
C ALA A 32 -15.19 -7.24 26.17
N THR A 33 -15.62 -7.67 27.35
CA THR A 33 -16.34 -8.95 27.52
C THR A 33 -17.64 -8.88 26.76
N LEU A 34 -17.67 -9.45 25.54
CA LEU A 34 -18.90 -9.63 24.80
C LEU A 34 -19.88 -10.46 25.63
N SER A 35 -21.14 -10.08 25.57
CA SER A 35 -22.20 -10.90 26.18
C SER A 35 -22.29 -12.28 25.48
N PRO A 36 -22.81 -13.32 26.15
CA PRO A 36 -22.99 -14.63 25.52
C PRO A 36 -23.81 -14.58 24.22
N SER A 37 -24.84 -13.74 24.14
CA SER A 37 -25.61 -13.53 22.91
C SER A 37 -24.77 -12.89 21.80
N GLN A 38 -23.90 -11.94 22.13
CA GLN A 38 -22.97 -11.36 21.16
C GLN A 38 -21.96 -12.38 20.65
N GLU A 39 -21.39 -13.22 21.53
CA GLU A 39 -20.48 -14.30 21.10
C GLU A 39 -21.19 -15.28 20.15
N ASN A 40 -22.44 -15.66 20.43
CA ASN A 40 -23.22 -16.53 19.55
C ASN A 40 -23.49 -15.88 18.18
N ALA A 41 -23.90 -14.60 18.16
CA ALA A 41 -24.08 -13.86 16.91
C ALA A 41 -22.77 -13.76 16.12
N LEU A 42 -21.67 -13.47 16.82
CA LEU A 42 -20.34 -13.31 16.23
C LEU A 42 -19.85 -14.63 15.61
N ALA A 43 -20.02 -15.76 16.30
CA ALA A 43 -19.72 -17.09 15.77
C ALA A 43 -20.52 -17.39 14.48
N ALA A 44 -21.82 -17.10 14.48
CA ALA A 44 -22.67 -17.29 13.30
C ALA A 44 -22.23 -16.40 12.12
N LEU A 45 -21.93 -15.12 12.38
CA LEU A 45 -21.45 -14.18 11.35
C LEU A 45 -20.08 -14.58 10.78
N LEU A 46 -19.19 -15.14 11.60
CA LEU A 46 -17.89 -15.65 11.15
C LEU A 46 -18.01 -16.94 10.33
N ALA A 47 -19.03 -17.76 10.60
CA ALA A 47 -19.37 -18.92 9.78
C ALA A 47 -19.98 -18.56 8.42
N GLY A 48 -20.27 -17.27 8.18
CA GLY A 48 -20.84 -16.79 6.92
C GLY A 48 -22.36 -16.73 6.88
N SER A 49 -23.02 -16.92 8.02
CA SER A 49 -24.48 -16.81 8.13
C SER A 49 -24.98 -15.38 7.91
N THR A 50 -26.28 -15.24 7.61
CA THR A 50 -26.90 -13.92 7.47
C THR A 50 -27.09 -13.24 8.83
N VAL A 51 -27.34 -11.93 8.85
CA VAL A 51 -27.64 -11.20 10.09
C VAL A 51 -28.92 -11.71 10.76
N SER A 52 -29.87 -12.24 9.98
CA SER A 52 -31.10 -12.84 10.52
C SER A 52 -30.77 -14.11 11.29
N ASP A 53 -30.04 -15.04 10.64
CA ASP A 53 -29.66 -16.32 11.26
C ASP A 53 -28.75 -16.11 12.48
N ALA A 54 -27.91 -15.07 12.46
CA ALA A 54 -27.09 -14.69 13.61
C ALA A 54 -27.93 -14.16 14.77
N GLY A 55 -29.04 -13.46 14.50
CA GLY A 55 -30.02 -13.06 15.51
C GLY A 55 -30.69 -14.28 16.13
N ASP A 56 -31.15 -15.21 15.29
CA ASP A 56 -31.77 -16.46 15.74
C ASP A 56 -30.81 -17.28 16.62
N ALA A 57 -29.54 -17.43 16.21
CA ALA A 57 -28.50 -18.12 16.96
C ALA A 57 -28.18 -17.44 18.31
N ALA A 58 -28.32 -16.12 18.38
CA ALA A 58 -28.09 -15.32 19.59
C ALA A 58 -29.34 -15.17 20.48
N GLY A 59 -30.51 -15.62 20.03
CA GLY A 59 -31.79 -15.45 20.71
C GLY A 59 -32.28 -14.00 20.75
N VAL A 60 -31.91 -13.17 19.76
CA VAL A 60 -32.27 -11.75 19.68
C VAL A 60 -32.82 -11.38 18.31
N ASP A 61 -33.57 -10.28 18.23
CA ASP A 61 -34.05 -9.77 16.94
C ASP A 61 -32.87 -9.28 16.06
N ARG A 62 -32.95 -9.52 14.76
CA ARG A 62 -31.94 -9.09 13.76
C ARG A 62 -31.58 -7.60 13.84
N THR A 63 -32.52 -6.74 14.25
CA THR A 63 -32.27 -5.29 14.42
C THR A 63 -31.29 -5.01 15.55
N THR A 64 -31.27 -5.87 16.58
CA THR A 64 -30.31 -5.79 17.68
C THR A 64 -28.91 -6.14 17.19
N VAL A 65 -28.76 -7.19 16.37
CA VAL A 65 -27.48 -7.54 15.74
C VAL A 65 -27.00 -6.42 14.80
N HIS A 66 -27.90 -5.85 14.01
CA HIS A 66 -27.58 -4.68 13.19
C HIS A 66 -27.12 -3.49 14.03
N ARG A 67 -27.73 -3.23 15.17
CA ARG A 67 -27.31 -2.17 16.09
C ARG A 67 -25.91 -2.44 16.63
N TRP A 68 -25.61 -3.66 17.09
CA TRP A 68 -24.26 -4.02 17.53
C TRP A 68 -23.22 -3.80 16.42
N MET A 69 -23.52 -4.19 15.19
CA MET A 69 -22.62 -3.98 14.06
C MET A 69 -22.35 -2.50 13.72
N ARG A 70 -23.19 -1.56 14.17
CA ARG A 70 -23.09 -0.13 13.83
C ARG A 70 -22.64 0.74 14.99
N GLU A 71 -23.10 0.44 16.20
CA GLU A 71 -23.03 1.33 17.36
C GLU A 71 -22.24 0.72 18.53
N ASP A 72 -22.01 -0.60 18.52
CA ASP A 72 -21.21 -1.28 19.55
C ASP A 72 -19.77 -1.46 19.06
N ASP A 73 -18.89 -0.58 19.52
CA ASP A 73 -17.49 -0.55 19.08
C ASP A 73 -16.73 -1.81 19.50
N ASP A 74 -17.08 -2.42 20.63
CA ASP A 74 -16.45 -3.64 21.14
C ASP A 74 -16.82 -4.85 20.26
N PHE A 75 -18.11 -5.01 19.95
CA PHE A 75 -18.57 -6.04 19.03
C PHE A 75 -17.96 -5.91 17.63
N ARG A 76 -17.86 -4.67 17.13
CA ARG A 76 -17.26 -4.38 15.83
C ARG A 76 -15.76 -4.67 15.81
N ALA A 77 -15.04 -4.29 16.86
CA ALA A 77 -13.60 -4.54 16.97
C ALA A 77 -13.32 -6.05 16.96
N GLU A 78 -14.05 -6.82 17.77
CA GLU A 78 -13.86 -8.26 17.86
C GLU A 78 -14.23 -8.98 16.55
N LEU A 79 -15.36 -8.62 15.92
CA LEU A 79 -15.76 -9.19 14.63
C LEU A 79 -14.73 -8.94 13.54
N ASN A 80 -14.14 -7.74 13.52
CA ASN A 80 -13.08 -7.40 12.57
C ASN A 80 -11.77 -8.13 12.88
N CYS A 81 -11.42 -8.26 14.16
CA CYS A 81 -10.25 -9.01 14.61
C CYS A 81 -10.31 -10.47 14.12
N ARG A 82 -11.38 -11.19 14.47
CA ARG A 82 -11.55 -12.60 14.07
C ARG A 82 -11.67 -12.78 12.55
N ARG A 83 -12.26 -11.81 11.83
CA ARG A 83 -12.26 -11.82 10.35
C ARG A 83 -10.87 -11.69 9.76
N ASN A 84 -10.02 -10.85 10.34
CA ASN A 84 -8.64 -10.69 9.89
C ASN A 84 -7.81 -11.93 10.17
N GLU A 85 -7.98 -12.56 11.33
CA GLU A 85 -7.36 -13.84 11.66
C GLU A 85 -7.77 -14.93 10.64
N LEU A 86 -9.06 -15.04 10.35
CA LEU A 86 -9.55 -16.00 9.35
C LEU A 86 -8.95 -15.72 7.96
N ARG A 87 -8.87 -14.45 7.55
CA ARG A 87 -8.24 -14.06 6.28
C ARG A 87 -6.76 -14.42 6.25
N ALA A 88 -6.02 -14.20 7.34
CA ALA A 88 -4.61 -14.56 7.43
C ALA A 88 -4.41 -16.07 7.22
N VAL A 89 -5.22 -16.91 7.89
CA VAL A 89 -5.17 -18.36 7.71
C VAL A 89 -5.45 -18.79 6.27
N GLN A 90 -6.43 -18.15 5.62
CA GLN A 90 -6.74 -18.45 4.22
C GLN A 90 -5.64 -17.97 3.27
N GLN A 91 -5.04 -16.81 3.55
CA GLN A 91 -3.90 -16.31 2.79
C GLN A 91 -2.70 -17.25 2.90
N ASP A 92 -2.38 -17.74 4.10
CA ASP A 92 -1.33 -18.74 4.30
C ASP A 92 -1.60 -20.02 3.50
N ARG A 93 -2.86 -20.47 3.46
CA ARG A 93 -3.26 -21.63 2.66
C ARG A 93 -3.07 -21.39 1.16
N LEU A 94 -3.39 -20.19 0.66
CA LEU A 94 -3.14 -19.82 -0.74
C LEU A 94 -1.64 -19.76 -1.04
N THR A 95 -0.84 -19.16 -0.17
CA THR A 95 0.63 -19.12 -0.32
C THR A 95 1.22 -20.52 -0.43
N ARG A 96 0.80 -21.46 0.43
CA ARG A 96 1.24 -22.87 0.36
C ARG A 96 0.79 -23.58 -0.93
N LEU A 97 -0.34 -23.18 -1.51
CA LEU A 97 -0.77 -23.70 -2.81
C LEU A 97 0.09 -23.13 -3.95
N CYS A 98 0.50 -21.86 -3.86
CA CYS A 98 1.47 -21.28 -4.79
C CYS A 98 2.80 -22.04 -4.76
N ASP A 99 3.32 -22.37 -3.57
CA ASP A 99 4.56 -23.17 -3.45
C ASP A 99 4.42 -24.52 -4.16
N LYS A 100 3.28 -25.22 -3.95
CA LYS A 100 3.00 -26.48 -4.65
C LYS A 100 2.89 -26.31 -6.16
N ALA A 101 2.31 -25.20 -6.63
CA ALA A 101 2.22 -24.91 -8.05
C ALA A 101 3.63 -24.69 -8.65
N VAL A 102 4.51 -23.98 -7.93
CA VAL A 102 5.92 -23.80 -8.34
C VAL A 102 6.64 -25.15 -8.43
N THR A 103 6.53 -26.02 -7.42
CA THR A 103 7.14 -27.37 -7.47
C THR A 103 6.62 -28.22 -8.64
N CYS A 104 5.33 -28.09 -8.98
CA CYS A 104 4.76 -28.76 -10.15
C CYS A 104 5.40 -28.26 -11.45
N VAL A 105 5.59 -26.95 -11.57
CA VAL A 105 6.28 -26.33 -12.71
C VAL A 105 7.73 -26.77 -12.78
N GLU A 106 8.47 -26.78 -11.66
CA GLU A 106 9.85 -27.30 -11.59
C GLU A 106 9.92 -28.75 -12.07
N SER A 107 9.04 -29.62 -11.58
CA SER A 107 9.00 -31.03 -11.98
C SER A 107 8.71 -31.21 -13.47
N ALA A 108 7.86 -30.37 -14.05
CA ALA A 108 7.58 -30.38 -15.49
C ALA A 108 8.80 -29.94 -16.31
N LEU A 109 9.58 -28.96 -15.82
CA LEU A 109 10.83 -28.54 -16.44
C LEU A 109 11.89 -29.62 -16.38
N ASP A 110 12.06 -30.29 -15.23
CA ASP A 110 12.99 -31.40 -15.06
C ASP A 110 12.64 -32.60 -15.96
N ALA A 111 11.35 -32.81 -16.21
CA ALA A 111 10.86 -33.79 -17.18
C ALA A 111 11.02 -33.37 -18.65
N GLY A 112 11.50 -32.16 -18.92
CA GLY A 112 11.72 -31.64 -20.27
C GLY A 112 10.45 -31.19 -20.99
N ASP A 113 9.39 -30.78 -20.28
CA ASP A 113 8.18 -30.25 -20.91
C ASP A 113 8.45 -28.88 -21.58
N ALA A 114 8.73 -28.93 -22.87
CA ALA A 114 8.99 -27.76 -23.70
C ALA A 114 7.81 -26.76 -23.74
N ARG A 115 6.55 -27.20 -23.54
CA ARG A 115 5.40 -26.30 -23.52
C ARG A 115 5.41 -25.46 -22.24
N THR A 116 5.61 -26.10 -21.09
CA THR A 116 5.74 -25.41 -19.80
C THR A 116 6.94 -24.46 -19.79
N ALA A 117 8.08 -24.89 -20.34
CA ALA A 117 9.27 -24.05 -20.50
C ALA A 117 9.01 -22.81 -21.36
N LEU A 118 8.40 -22.97 -22.54
CA LEU A 118 8.07 -21.85 -23.41
C LEU A 118 7.05 -20.90 -22.77
N ALA A 119 6.06 -21.43 -22.04
CA ALA A 119 5.08 -20.62 -21.32
C ALA A 119 5.73 -19.74 -20.25
N LEU A 120 6.69 -20.27 -19.49
CA LEU A 120 7.47 -19.49 -18.53
C LEU A 120 8.33 -18.41 -19.21
N LEU A 121 9.05 -18.76 -20.28
CA LEU A 121 9.88 -17.80 -21.02
C LEU A 121 9.06 -16.61 -21.56
N LYS A 122 7.83 -16.89 -22.02
CA LYS A 122 6.87 -15.86 -22.44
C LYS A 122 6.29 -15.07 -21.27
N GLY A 123 5.85 -15.75 -20.21
CA GLY A 123 5.20 -15.12 -19.05
C GLY A 123 6.15 -14.24 -18.22
N LEU A 124 7.44 -14.60 -18.17
CA LEU A 124 8.49 -13.81 -17.53
C LEU A 124 9.03 -12.69 -18.43
N ALA A 125 8.52 -12.55 -19.66
CA ALA A 125 8.96 -11.57 -20.65
C ALA A 125 10.48 -11.58 -20.91
N ILE A 126 11.17 -12.72 -20.69
CA ILE A 126 12.62 -12.86 -20.92
C ILE A 126 12.94 -12.73 -22.42
N LEU A 127 11.98 -13.06 -23.27
CA LEU A 127 12.09 -12.94 -24.73
C LEU A 127 11.79 -11.53 -25.25
N ASP A 128 11.08 -10.71 -24.46
CA ASP A 128 10.90 -9.29 -24.75
C ASP A 128 12.09 -8.54 -24.12
N ALA A 129 13.20 -8.48 -24.85
CA ALA A 129 14.38 -7.77 -24.39
C ALA A 129 13.96 -6.34 -23.99
N PRO A 130 14.19 -5.90 -22.73
CA PRO A 130 14.01 -4.51 -22.40
C PRO A 130 14.90 -3.69 -23.33
N LYS A 131 14.42 -2.53 -23.78
CA LYS A 131 15.28 -1.58 -24.49
C LYS A 131 16.35 -1.12 -23.49
N ILE A 132 17.50 -1.78 -23.51
CA ILE A 132 18.67 -1.41 -22.72
C ILE A 132 19.06 -0.02 -23.23
N GLY A 133 19.01 0.96 -22.33
CA GLY A 133 19.40 2.34 -22.66
C GLY A 133 20.89 2.41 -23.01
N PRO A 134 21.34 3.56 -23.54
CA PRO A 134 22.72 3.73 -23.96
C PRO A 134 23.71 3.47 -22.82
N GLU A 135 24.72 2.64 -23.06
CA GLU A 135 25.74 2.23 -22.07
C GLU A 135 26.91 3.21 -21.99
N SER A 136 27.01 4.16 -22.94
CA SER A 136 28.06 5.18 -22.95
C SER A 136 27.66 6.40 -22.13
N ALA A 137 28.58 6.83 -21.25
CA ALA A 137 28.42 8.05 -20.47
C ALA A 137 28.28 9.30 -21.36
N ASP A 138 28.87 9.29 -22.56
CA ASP A 138 28.76 10.41 -23.51
C ASP A 138 27.40 10.44 -24.21
N GLU A 139 26.86 9.27 -24.52
CA GLU A 139 25.53 9.11 -25.13
C GLU A 139 24.43 9.50 -24.14
N LEU A 140 24.57 9.14 -22.85
CA LEU A 140 23.70 9.58 -21.76
C LEU A 140 23.78 11.10 -21.51
N ARG A 141 24.96 11.71 -21.68
CA ARG A 141 25.13 13.17 -21.57
C ARG A 141 24.45 13.89 -22.72
N LEU A 142 24.59 13.37 -23.94
CA LEU A 142 23.94 13.91 -25.13
C LEU A 142 22.42 13.83 -25.01
N GLU A 143 21.87 12.66 -24.65
CA GLU A 143 20.42 12.46 -24.48
C GLU A 143 19.84 13.38 -23.38
N ARG A 144 20.54 13.55 -22.25
CA ARG A 144 20.15 14.51 -21.19
C ARG A 144 20.18 15.96 -21.68
N SER A 145 21.10 16.31 -22.58
CA SER A 145 21.20 17.65 -23.14
C SER A 145 20.07 17.94 -24.12
N GLU A 146 19.72 16.98 -24.98
CA GLU A 146 18.63 17.06 -25.96
C GLU A 146 17.25 17.05 -25.28
N ALA A 147 17.08 16.24 -24.23
CA ALA A 147 15.87 16.22 -23.42
C ALA A 147 15.62 17.58 -22.73
N ARG A 148 16.66 18.21 -22.17
CA ARG A 148 16.57 19.55 -21.59
C ARG A 148 16.23 20.61 -22.64
N GLN A 149 16.84 20.52 -23.82
CA GLN A 149 16.63 21.47 -24.90
C GLN A 149 15.22 21.35 -25.49
N SER A 150 14.72 20.14 -25.72
CA SER A 150 13.36 19.90 -26.20
C SER A 150 12.29 20.32 -25.18
N GLN A 151 12.53 20.11 -23.87
CA GLN A 151 11.64 20.57 -22.81
C GLN A 151 11.67 22.10 -22.64
N PHE A 152 12.84 22.71 -22.82
CA PHE A 152 13.00 24.16 -22.85
C PHE A 152 12.28 24.78 -24.05
N LEU A 153 12.44 24.22 -25.25
CA LEU A 153 11.76 24.69 -26.46
C LEU A 153 10.24 24.51 -26.39
N ARG A 154 9.74 23.42 -25.79
CA ARG A 154 8.30 23.27 -25.48
C ARG A 154 7.80 24.31 -24.48
N GLY A 155 8.60 24.70 -23.50
CA GLY A 155 8.24 25.73 -22.52
C GLY A 155 8.28 27.16 -23.08
N VAL A 156 9.23 27.45 -23.97
CA VAL A 156 9.38 28.77 -24.62
C VAL A 156 8.31 28.99 -25.70
N GLY A 157 7.94 27.95 -26.46
CA GLY A 157 6.85 28.02 -27.44
C GLY A 157 5.47 28.35 -26.84
N LEU A 158 5.30 28.18 -25.52
CA LEU A 158 4.06 28.53 -24.82
C LEU A 158 4.03 30.00 -24.33
N ARG A 159 5.16 30.71 -24.35
CA ARG A 159 5.29 32.08 -23.78
C ARG A 159 5.33 33.19 -24.83
N MET A 160 5.51 32.87 -26.12
CA MET A 160 5.67 33.84 -27.21
C MET A 160 4.37 34.17 -27.97
N ARG A 161 3.18 33.95 -27.38
CA ARG A 161 1.87 34.24 -28.03
C ARG A 161 1.02 35.28 -27.30
N GLN A 162 1.56 36.03 -26.33
CA GLN A 162 0.80 37.03 -25.58
C GLN A 162 1.28 38.48 -25.69
N ASP A 163 2.36 38.76 -26.42
CA ASP A 163 2.84 40.13 -26.60
C ASP A 163 2.81 40.54 -28.08
N GLU A 164 1.61 40.70 -28.65
CA GLU A 164 1.41 41.60 -29.79
C GLU A 164 0.76 42.89 -29.27
N PRO A 165 1.45 44.05 -29.29
CA PRO A 165 0.83 45.33 -28.98
C PRO A 165 -0.01 45.81 -30.17
N GLU A 166 -1.32 45.91 -29.97
CA GLU A 166 -2.21 46.69 -30.83
C GLU A 166 -1.86 48.18 -30.74
N ASP A 167 -1.36 48.77 -31.83
CA ASP A 167 -1.61 50.19 -32.11
C ASP A 167 -1.58 50.45 -33.62
N GLU A 168 -2.69 50.10 -34.28
CA GLU A 168 -3.06 50.58 -35.61
C GLU A 168 -4.13 51.68 -35.46
N THR A 169 -3.72 52.88 -35.07
CA THR A 169 -4.51 54.08 -35.38
C THR A 169 -4.14 54.60 -36.76
N THR A 170 -4.59 53.85 -37.76
CA THR A 170 -4.99 54.37 -39.08
C THR A 170 -6.00 55.52 -38.85
N THR A 171 -5.91 56.69 -39.50
CA THR A 171 -6.63 57.07 -40.74
C THR A 171 -6.57 58.63 -40.90
N PRO A 172 -7.05 59.28 -41.98
CA PRO A 172 -6.31 59.62 -43.21
C PRO A 172 -6.37 61.13 -43.57
N ARG A 173 -5.72 61.53 -44.68
CA ARG A 173 -6.34 62.48 -45.63
C ARG A 173 -5.84 62.25 -47.05
#